data_AF-A0A969D267-F1
#
_entry.id   AF-A0A969D267-F1
#
_cell.length_a   1.000
_cell.length_b   1.000
_cell.length_c   1.000
_cell.angle_alpha   90.00
_cell.angle_beta   90.00
_cell.angle_gamma   90.00
#
_symmetry.space_group_name_H-M   'P 1'
#
loop_
_entity.id
_entity.type
_entity.pdbx_description
1 polymer ?
#
loop_
_entity_poly.entity_id
_entity_poly.type
_entity_poly.pdbx_seq_one_letter_code
_entity_poly.pdbx_strand_id
1 'polypeptide(L)'
;MPEAKGNRIWIIPWSGSIYRYQPDSESFDYLKSQPGNPERPQAWSYRDAIVDRHGQLWLASDDGGLEQYDQKTGLFRPIGVGSGSDSLHDFTIWDIAEDTAQQCLWLGTERAGLARFDLRTHQVKHYSGSSDEGGQAPVTVKSIALDQAGQLWLATPVGLVMRSR
;
A
#
# COMPACT_ATOMS: atom_id res chain seq x y z
N MET A 1 4.28 -12.57 1.36
CA MET A 1 3.66 -12.40 0.03
C MET A 1 4.75 -12.29 -1.03
N PRO A 2 4.67 -13.04 -2.15
CA PRO A 2 5.53 -12.84 -3.32
C PRO A 2 4.90 -11.84 -4.30
N GLU A 3 5.67 -10.90 -4.83
CA GLU A 3 5.23 -9.97 -5.86
C GLU A 3 6.25 -9.93 -7.00
N ALA A 4 5.79 -10.01 -8.25
CA ALA A 4 6.68 -10.21 -9.40
C ALA A 4 6.47 -9.18 -10.49
N LYS A 5 7.58 -8.60 -10.98
CA LYS A 5 7.54 -7.78 -12.19
C LYS A 5 8.84 -7.88 -12.99
N GLY A 6 8.70 -8.24 -14.27
CA GLY A 6 9.86 -8.57 -15.10
C GLY A 6 10.62 -9.75 -14.49
N ASN A 7 11.95 -9.65 -14.42
CA ASN A 7 12.81 -10.69 -13.84
C ASN A 7 13.17 -10.44 -12.36
N ARG A 8 12.20 -9.97 -11.56
CA ARG A 8 12.40 -9.72 -10.13
C ARG A 8 11.20 -10.21 -9.36
N ILE A 9 11.46 -10.96 -8.28
CA ILE A 9 10.45 -11.42 -7.33
C ILE A 9 10.79 -10.83 -5.97
N TRP A 10 9.86 -10.08 -5.40
CA TRP A 10 9.92 -9.58 -4.04
C TRP A 10 9.25 -10.58 -3.12
N ILE A 11 9.92 -11.00 -2.06
CA ILE A 11 9.35 -11.86 -1.03
C ILE A 11 9.36 -11.06 0.27
N ILE A 12 8.17 -10.83 0.80
CA ILE A 12 7.98 -10.00 1.99
C ILE A 12 7.28 -10.85 3.05
N PRO A 13 8.03 -11.49 3.96
CA PRO A 13 7.46 -12.14 5.12
C PRO A 13 6.93 -11.13 6.13
N TRP A 14 6.05 -11.58 7.01
CA TRP A 14 5.46 -10.74 8.06
C TRP A 14 6.48 -10.17 9.04
N SER A 15 7.69 -10.74 9.11
CA SER A 15 8.77 -10.28 10.00
C SER A 15 9.44 -8.98 9.57
N GLY A 16 8.90 -8.28 8.56
CA GLY A 16 9.45 -7.01 8.04
C GLY A 16 10.72 -7.17 7.20
N SER A 17 11.19 -8.41 7.01
CA SER A 17 12.28 -8.72 6.10
C SER A 17 11.82 -8.58 4.64
N ILE A 18 12.68 -8.08 3.76
CA ILE A 18 12.37 -8.01 2.33
C ILE A 18 13.50 -8.70 1.55
N TYR A 19 13.12 -9.70 0.78
CA TYR A 19 14.04 -10.42 -0.11
C TYR A 19 13.72 -10.05 -1.54
N ARG A 20 14.76 -9.86 -2.35
CA ARG A 20 14.64 -9.71 -3.79
C ARG A 20 15.34 -10.89 -4.45
N TYR A 21 14.58 -11.72 -5.14
CA TYR A 21 15.08 -12.83 -5.92
C TYR A 21 15.23 -12.42 -7.38
N GLN A 22 16.41 -12.73 -7.94
CA GLN A 22 16.74 -12.54 -9.35
C GLN A 22 16.81 -13.92 -10.03
N PRO A 23 15.80 -14.33 -10.82
CA PRO A 23 15.76 -15.65 -11.43
C PRO A 23 16.92 -15.93 -12.41
N ASP A 24 17.42 -14.93 -13.14
CA ASP A 24 18.49 -15.16 -14.15
C ASP A 24 19.81 -15.60 -13.52
N SER A 25 20.10 -15.08 -12.32
CA SER A 25 21.34 -15.35 -11.57
C SER A 25 21.12 -16.29 -10.38
N GLU A 26 19.89 -16.75 -10.17
CA GLU A 26 19.45 -17.53 -9.00
C GLU A 26 19.89 -16.94 -7.65
N SER A 27 20.01 -15.61 -7.57
CA SER A 27 20.56 -14.91 -6.41
C SER A 27 19.49 -14.21 -5.59
N PHE A 28 19.71 -14.13 -4.28
CA PHE A 28 18.89 -13.36 -3.35
C PHE A 28 19.65 -12.14 -2.83
N ASP A 29 19.03 -10.98 -2.95
CA ASP A 29 19.42 -9.78 -2.20
C ASP A 29 18.54 -9.69 -0.95
N TYR A 30 19.16 -9.42 0.20
CA TYR A 30 18.48 -9.33 1.48
C TYR A 30 18.54 -7.92 2.05
N LEU A 31 17.37 -7.34 2.33
CA LEU A 31 17.23 -6.04 2.97
C LEU A 31 16.82 -6.27 4.44
N LYS A 32 17.78 -6.18 5.38
CA LYS A 32 17.60 -6.50 6.82
C LYS A 32 17.32 -5.28 7.70
N SER A 33 16.48 -5.46 8.72
CA SER A 33 16.36 -4.57 9.90
C SER A 33 17.50 -4.78 10.94
N GLN A 34 18.10 -3.71 11.48
CA GLN A 34 19.15 -3.70 12.54
C GLN A 34 19.25 -2.34 13.32
N PRO A 35 18.31 -1.90 14.17
CA PRO A 35 18.19 -0.53 14.75
C PRO A 35 19.26 0.58 14.40
N GLY A 36 18.88 1.63 13.63
CA GLY A 36 19.79 2.73 13.22
C GLY A 36 20.33 2.82 11.77
N ASN A 37 19.85 2.03 10.79
CA ASN A 37 20.18 2.22 9.36
C ASN A 37 18.99 2.90 8.64
N PRO A 38 19.18 4.03 7.94
CA PRO A 38 18.14 4.67 7.13
C PRO A 38 17.67 3.84 5.92
N GLU A 39 18.41 2.81 5.50
CA GLU A 39 18.05 1.89 4.39
C GLU A 39 16.95 0.88 4.77
N ARG A 40 16.09 1.23 5.71
CA ARG A 40 15.18 0.27 6.34
C ARG A 40 13.73 0.47 6.07
N PRO A 41 12.98 -0.65 5.95
CA PRO A 41 11.55 -0.62 6.13
C PRO A 41 11.26 -0.02 7.52
N GLN A 42 10.43 1.02 7.57
CA GLN A 42 10.13 1.75 8.82
C GLN A 42 9.14 0.97 9.69
N ALA A 43 8.23 0.25 9.05
CA ALA A 43 7.25 -0.63 9.67
C ALA A 43 7.83 -1.95 10.19
N TRP A 44 7.14 -2.53 11.19
CA TRP A 44 7.52 -3.80 11.79
C TRP A 44 7.02 -4.99 10.98
N SER A 45 5.91 -4.81 10.26
CA SER A 45 5.29 -5.82 9.41
C SER A 45 4.55 -5.20 8.24
N TYR A 46 4.54 -5.93 7.12
CA TYR A 46 3.82 -5.56 5.90
C TYR A 46 2.67 -6.53 5.65
N ARG A 47 1.51 -5.98 5.29
CA ARG A 47 0.28 -6.70 4.96
C ARG A 47 0.14 -6.99 3.48
N ASP A 48 0.55 -6.03 2.66
CA ASP A 48 0.49 -6.13 1.21
C ASP A 48 1.65 -5.40 0.54
N ALA A 49 1.94 -5.76 -0.70
CA ALA A 49 2.98 -5.15 -1.49
C ALA A 49 2.71 -5.31 -2.98
N ILE A 50 2.90 -4.23 -3.73
CA ILE A 50 2.77 -4.25 -5.19
C ILE A 50 3.98 -3.63 -5.86
N VAL A 51 4.27 -4.06 -7.08
CA VAL A 51 5.14 -3.31 -7.98
C VAL A 51 4.29 -2.60 -9.02
N ASP A 52 4.22 -1.28 -8.94
CA ASP A 52 3.39 -0.48 -9.85
C ASP A 52 3.89 -0.60 -11.30
N ARG A 53 3.13 -0.06 -12.27
CA ARG A 53 3.52 -0.12 -13.69
C ARG A 53 4.84 0.61 -14.01
N HIS A 54 5.33 1.50 -13.15
CA HIS A 54 6.63 2.16 -13.29
C HIS A 54 7.79 1.36 -12.70
N GLY A 55 7.50 0.22 -12.06
CA GLY A 55 8.51 -0.65 -11.46
C GLY A 55 8.87 -0.24 -10.03
N GLN A 56 8.08 0.65 -9.43
CA GLN A 56 8.24 1.10 -8.06
C GLN A 56 7.55 0.12 -7.12
N LEU A 57 8.28 -0.32 -6.09
CA LEU A 57 7.73 -1.17 -5.03
C LEU A 57 7.04 -0.29 -3.99
N TRP A 58 5.80 -0.63 -3.69
CA TRP A 58 4.95 -0.04 -2.66
C TRP A 58 4.60 -1.08 -1.62
N LEU A 59 4.59 -0.66 -0.35
CA LEU A 59 4.43 -1.55 0.80
C LEU A 59 3.35 -1.00 1.72
N ALA A 60 2.34 -1.83 2.00
CA ALA A 60 1.29 -1.53 2.95
C ALA A 60 1.66 -2.14 4.31
N SER A 61 1.71 -1.32 5.33
CA SER A 61 2.19 -1.74 6.65
C SER A 61 1.10 -1.75 7.72
N ASP A 62 1.41 -2.44 8.81
CA ASP A 62 0.59 -2.46 10.01
C ASP A 62 0.64 -1.15 10.81
N ASP A 63 1.79 -0.49 10.81
CA ASP A 63 2.13 0.56 11.79
C ASP A 63 2.81 1.79 11.18
N GLY A 64 3.09 1.79 9.87
CA GLY A 64 3.78 2.87 9.17
C GLY A 64 3.00 3.51 8.01
N GLY A 65 1.78 3.04 7.72
CA GLY A 65 1.02 3.44 6.54
C GLY A 65 1.57 2.84 5.24
N LEU A 66 1.75 3.69 4.24
CA LEU A 66 2.28 3.34 2.92
C LEU A 66 3.76 3.70 2.83
N GLU A 67 4.59 2.76 2.42
CA GLU A 67 6.02 2.99 2.18
C GLU A 67 6.40 2.74 0.71
N GLN A 68 7.34 3.54 0.22
CA GLN A 68 7.92 3.43 -1.11
C GLN A 68 9.40 3.02 -1.00
N TYR A 69 9.82 1.97 -1.71
CA TYR A 69 11.23 1.58 -1.79
C TYR A 69 11.98 2.28 -2.93
N ASP A 70 12.79 3.29 -2.64
CA ASP A 70 13.60 3.97 -3.64
C ASP A 70 14.76 3.07 -4.10
N GLN A 71 14.64 2.49 -5.30
CA GLN A 71 15.66 1.60 -5.87
C GLN A 71 17.02 2.28 -6.10
N LYS A 72 17.07 3.61 -6.24
CA LYS A 72 18.33 4.34 -6.47
C LYS A 72 19.12 4.48 -5.19
N THR A 73 18.43 4.74 -4.08
CA THR A 73 19.05 5.00 -2.78
C THR A 73 19.03 3.78 -1.86
N GLY A 74 18.22 2.77 -2.17
CA GLY A 74 17.99 1.62 -1.30
C GLY A 74 17.15 1.95 -0.06
N LEU A 75 16.61 3.17 0.03
CA LEU A 75 15.89 3.65 1.20
C LEU A 75 14.38 3.40 1.07
N PHE A 76 13.73 3.13 2.20
CA PHE A 76 12.28 3.12 2.27
C PHE A 76 11.80 4.49 2.75
N ARG A 77 10.81 5.03 2.05
CA ARG A 77 10.27 6.36 2.30
C ARG A 77 8.81 6.23 2.70
N PRO A 78 8.44 6.64 3.92
CA PRO A 78 7.04 6.70 4.32
C PRO A 78 6.32 7.78 3.50
N ILE A 79 5.08 7.49 3.12
CA ILE A 79 4.24 8.31 2.25
C ILE A 79 3.06 8.83 3.05
N GLY A 80 2.65 10.08 2.80
CA GLY A 80 1.58 10.71 3.57
C GLY A 80 1.99 10.98 5.02
N VAL A 81 3.27 11.28 5.26
CA VAL A 81 3.75 11.72 6.58
C VAL A 81 3.37 13.19 6.77
N GLY A 82 2.35 13.43 7.58
CA GLY A 82 1.84 14.76 7.90
C GLY A 82 0.83 14.69 9.03
N SER A 83 0.32 15.86 9.42
CA SER A 83 -0.81 15.97 10.36
C SER A 83 -2.08 16.36 9.60
N GLY A 84 -3.23 15.88 10.05
CA GLY A 84 -4.53 16.24 9.47
C GLY A 84 -5.08 15.21 8.46
N SER A 85 -5.87 15.69 7.50
CA SER A 85 -6.69 14.86 6.60
C SER A 85 -5.91 14.01 5.61
N ASP A 86 -4.61 14.24 5.43
CA ASP A 86 -3.81 13.64 4.37
C ASP A 86 -2.82 12.59 4.92
N SER A 87 -2.90 12.31 6.23
CA SER A 87 -1.96 11.41 6.90
C SER A 87 -2.32 9.94 6.65
N LEU A 88 -1.33 9.16 6.19
CA LEU A 88 -1.40 7.69 6.15
C LEU A 88 -0.66 7.04 7.31
N HIS A 89 0.17 7.79 8.03
CA HIS A 89 1.19 7.24 8.93
C HIS A 89 0.61 6.47 10.12
N ASP A 90 -0.60 6.83 10.57
CA ASP A 90 -1.27 6.18 11.72
C ASP A 90 -2.28 5.09 11.30
N PHE A 91 -2.29 4.69 10.03
CA PHE A 91 -3.24 3.70 9.51
C PHE A 91 -2.56 2.38 9.18
N THR A 92 -3.10 1.30 9.73
CA THR A 92 -2.95 -0.04 9.16
C THR A 92 -3.51 -0.03 7.73
N ILE A 93 -2.66 -0.33 6.74
CA ILE A 93 -3.07 -0.53 5.35
C ILE A 93 -3.10 -2.03 5.07
N TRP A 94 -4.25 -2.52 4.62
CA TRP A 94 -4.52 -3.94 4.37
C TRP A 94 -4.20 -4.38 2.96
N ASP A 95 -4.42 -3.50 1.97
CA ASP A 95 -4.36 -3.85 0.55
C ASP A 95 -4.04 -2.61 -0.30
N ILE A 96 -3.30 -2.82 -1.39
CA ILE A 96 -2.96 -1.78 -2.37
C ILE A 96 -3.46 -2.21 -3.75
N ALA A 97 -4.26 -1.36 -4.40
CA ALA A 97 -4.66 -1.55 -5.80
C ALA A 97 -4.21 -0.36 -6.66
N GLU A 98 -3.39 -0.62 -7.69
CA GLU A 98 -3.02 0.39 -8.68
C GLU A 98 -4.14 0.60 -9.69
N ASP A 99 -4.67 1.83 -9.78
CA ASP A 99 -5.50 2.28 -10.89
C ASP A 99 -4.62 3.00 -11.92
N THR A 100 -4.16 2.23 -12.90
CA THR A 100 -3.32 2.76 -13.99
C THR A 100 -4.04 3.83 -14.81
N ALA A 101 -5.35 3.72 -15.01
CA ALA A 101 -6.11 4.71 -15.78
C ALA A 101 -6.15 6.07 -15.06
N GLN A 102 -6.28 6.05 -13.73
CA GLN A 102 -6.35 7.26 -12.90
C GLN A 102 -5.01 7.75 -12.36
N GLN A 103 -3.92 6.99 -12.56
CA GLN A 103 -2.60 7.33 -12.00
C GLN A 103 -2.62 7.40 -10.46
N CYS A 104 -3.29 6.46 -9.80
CA CYS A 104 -3.39 6.46 -8.35
C CYS A 104 -3.28 5.07 -7.73
N LEU A 105 -2.97 5.04 -6.44
CA LEU A 105 -3.09 3.85 -5.60
C LEU A 105 -4.34 3.99 -4.73
N TRP A 106 -5.16 2.95 -4.72
CA TRP A 106 -6.22 2.76 -3.76
C TRP A 106 -5.71 1.95 -2.58
N LEU A 107 -6.02 2.41 -1.38
CA LEU A 107 -5.48 1.88 -0.13
C LEU A 107 -6.64 1.45 0.77
N GLY A 108 -6.68 0.18 1.12
CA GLY A 108 -7.63 -0.36 2.09
C GLY A 108 -7.11 -0.10 3.48
N THR A 109 -7.80 0.71 4.28
CA THR A 109 -7.34 1.15 5.60
C THR A 109 -8.25 0.61 6.71
N GLU A 110 -7.67 0.35 7.88
CA GLU A 110 -8.44 -0.14 9.03
C GLU A 110 -9.45 0.87 9.56
N ARG A 111 -9.07 2.14 9.65
CA ARG A 111 -9.85 3.18 10.36
C ARG A 111 -10.51 4.22 9.44
N ALA A 112 -9.97 4.48 8.25
CA ALA A 112 -10.54 5.46 7.32
C ALA A 112 -11.39 4.81 6.20
N GLY A 113 -11.44 3.48 6.15
CA GLY A 113 -12.05 2.74 5.05
C GLY A 113 -11.16 2.79 3.81
N LEU A 114 -11.46 3.66 2.86
CA LEU A 114 -10.72 3.75 1.60
C LEU A 114 -9.90 5.05 1.55
N ALA A 115 -8.64 4.97 1.16
CA ALA A 115 -7.83 6.15 0.82
C ALA A 115 -7.32 6.05 -0.62
N ARG A 116 -7.06 7.21 -1.23
CA ARG A 116 -6.49 7.34 -2.57
C ARG A 116 -5.21 8.15 -2.50
N PHE A 117 -4.11 7.59 -3.00
CA PHE A 117 -2.86 8.29 -3.18
C PHE A 117 -2.64 8.59 -4.66
N ASP A 118 -2.57 9.88 -5.01
CA ASP A 118 -2.35 10.34 -6.38
C ASP A 118 -0.84 10.28 -6.72
N LEU A 119 -0.46 9.47 -7.71
CA LEU A 119 0.96 9.26 -8.08
C LEU A 119 1.60 10.49 -8.73
N ARG A 120 0.80 11.48 -9.16
CA ARG A 120 1.30 12.69 -9.82
C ARG A 120 1.44 13.85 -8.85
N THR A 121 0.46 14.03 -7.95
CA THR A 121 0.45 15.15 -6.99
C THR A 121 0.99 14.75 -5.62
N HIS A 122 1.14 13.45 -5.36
CA HIS A 122 1.51 12.87 -4.07
C HIS A 122 0.53 13.25 -2.95
N GLN A 123 -0.72 13.57 -3.30
CA GLN A 123 -1.76 13.89 -2.34
C GLN A 123 -2.53 12.63 -1.94
N VAL A 124 -2.91 12.59 -0.66
CA VAL A 124 -3.76 11.55 -0.10
C VAL A 124 -5.17 12.11 0.08
N LYS A 125 -6.18 11.34 -0.34
CA LYS A 125 -7.58 11.65 -0.08
C LYS A 125 -8.25 10.47 0.61
N HIS A 126 -8.83 10.72 1.78
CA HIS A 126 -9.59 9.70 2.52
C HIS A 126 -11.07 9.77 2.12
N TYR A 127 -11.68 8.61 1.98
CA TYR A 127 -13.10 8.40 1.72
C TYR A 127 -13.71 7.75 2.96
N SER A 128 -13.80 8.52 4.05
CA SER A 128 -14.56 8.08 5.22
C SER A 128 -16.03 7.93 4.83
N GLY A 129 -16.72 6.93 5.38
CA GLY A 129 -18.15 6.67 5.16
C GLY A 129 -19.11 7.75 5.65
N SER A 130 -18.64 8.99 5.85
CA SER A 130 -19.46 10.12 6.28
C SER A 130 -19.83 10.99 5.08
N SER A 131 -20.92 10.64 4.40
CA SER A 131 -21.65 11.58 3.57
C SER A 131 -23.10 11.60 4.04
N ASP A 132 -23.40 12.59 4.89
CA ASP A 132 -24.68 13.32 5.04
C ASP A 132 -26.03 12.59 5.18
N GLU A 133 -26.09 11.26 5.23
CA GLU A 133 -27.28 10.52 5.64
C GLU A 133 -26.90 9.38 6.58
N GLY A 134 -26.97 9.62 7.90
CA GLY A 134 -27.05 8.53 8.88
C GLY A 134 -25.74 7.90 9.36
N GLY A 135 -24.74 8.70 9.74
CA GLY A 135 -23.84 8.40 10.88
C GLY A 135 -23.09 7.07 10.93
N GLN A 136 -22.88 6.37 9.81
CA GLN A 136 -22.18 5.08 9.83
C GLN A 136 -20.66 5.31 9.88
N ALA A 137 -20.02 4.74 10.91
CA ALA A 137 -18.57 4.83 11.08
C ALA A 137 -17.84 4.30 9.83
N PRO A 138 -16.66 4.85 9.46
CA PRO A 138 -15.85 4.32 8.38
C PRO A 138 -15.58 2.83 8.61
N VAL A 139 -15.98 2.00 7.65
CA VAL A 139 -15.81 0.55 7.72
C VAL A 139 -14.44 0.20 7.16
N THR A 140 -13.69 -0.64 7.89
CA THR A 140 -12.43 -1.21 7.43
C THR A 140 -12.57 -1.81 6.03
N VAL A 141 -11.64 -1.46 5.13
CA VAL A 141 -11.49 -2.12 3.83
C VAL A 141 -10.30 -3.07 3.94
N LYS A 142 -10.57 -4.37 3.79
CA LYS A 142 -9.57 -5.45 3.91
C LYS A 142 -8.96 -5.83 2.56
N SER A 143 -9.71 -5.67 1.47
CA SER A 143 -9.19 -5.89 0.13
C SER A 143 -9.93 -5.04 -0.91
N ILE A 144 -9.24 -4.71 -1.99
CA ILE A 144 -9.69 -3.86 -3.09
C ILE A 144 -9.41 -4.58 -4.41
N ALA A 145 -10.44 -4.70 -5.26
CA ALA A 145 -10.27 -5.11 -6.63
C ALA A 145 -10.83 -4.06 -7.59
N LEU A 146 -10.14 -3.85 -8.71
CA LEU A 146 -10.58 -3.02 -9.83
C LEU A 146 -11.11 -3.93 -10.94
N ASP A 147 -12.30 -3.65 -11.44
CA ASP A 147 -12.80 -4.33 -12.63
C ASP A 147 -12.41 -3.60 -13.93
N GLN A 148 -12.76 -4.19 -15.08
CA GLN A 148 -12.46 -3.64 -16.40
C GLN A 148 -13.19 -2.31 -16.69
N ALA A 149 -14.31 -2.04 -16.01
CA ALA A 149 -15.01 -0.76 -16.09
C ALA A 149 -14.41 0.29 -15.15
N GLY A 150 -13.42 -0.10 -14.34
CA GLY A 150 -12.76 0.70 -13.32
C GLY A 150 -13.63 0.95 -12.08
N GLN A 151 -14.57 0.07 -11.79
CA GLN A 151 -15.29 0.08 -10.52
C GLN A 151 -14.44 -0.58 -9.43
N LEU A 152 -14.60 -0.07 -8.21
CA LEU A 152 -13.94 -0.59 -7.03
C LEU A 152 -14.84 -1.59 -6.32
N TRP A 153 -14.29 -2.77 -6.07
CA TRP A 153 -14.89 -3.82 -5.27
C TRP A 153 -14.15 -3.90 -3.94
N LEU A 154 -14.85 -3.56 -2.86
CA LEU A 154 -14.28 -3.39 -1.52
C LEU A 154 -14.77 -4.51 -0.61
N ALA A 155 -13.84 -5.37 -0.18
CA ALA A 155 -14.13 -6.37 0.84
C ALA A 155 -14.06 -5.73 2.23
N THR A 156 -15.17 -5.74 2.95
CA THR A 156 -15.27 -5.20 4.31
C THR A 156 -15.68 -6.30 5.29
N PRO A 157 -15.47 -6.14 6.61
CA PRO A 157 -15.93 -7.10 7.61
C PRO A 157 -17.44 -7.38 7.58
N VAL A 158 -18.25 -6.48 7.01
CA VAL A 158 -19.71 -6.60 6.94
C VAL A 158 -20.23 -7.02 5.57
N GLY A 159 -19.35 -7.20 4.58
CA GLY A 159 -19.71 -7.65 3.23
C GLY A 159 -18.94 -6.97 2.12
N LEU A 160 -19.32 -7.28 0.88
CA LEU A 160 -18.75 -6.72 -0.34
C LEU A 160 -19.50 -5.44 -0.72
N VAL A 161 -18.76 -4.35 -0.93
CA VAL A 161 -19.31 -3.05 -1.36
C VAL A 161 -18.71 -2.70 -2.71
N MET A 162 -19.57 -2.35 -3.66
CA MET A 162 -19.15 -1.80 -4.95
C MET A 162 -19.22 -0.28 -4.90
N ARG A 163 -18.19 0.41 -5.37
CA ARG A 163 -18.17 1.86 -5.55
C ARG A 163 -17.76 2.22 -6.96
N SER A 164 -18.53 3.13 -7.56
CA SER A 164 -18.08 3.88 -8.73
C SER A 164 -16.97 4.84 -8.31
N ARG A 165 -15.96 4.96 -9.17
CA ARG A 165 -14.83 5.89 -9.02
C ARG A 165 -15.25 7.35 -9.18
#